data_AF-A0A934APB3-F1
#
_entry.id   AF-A0A934APB3-F1
#
_cell.length_a   1.000
_cell.length_b   1.000
_cell.length_c   1.000
_cell.angle_alpha   90.00
_cell.angle_beta   90.00
_cell.angle_gamma   90.00
#
_symmetry.space_group_name_H-M   'P 1'
#
loop_
_entity.id
_entity.type
_entity.pdbx_description
1 polymer ?
#
loop_
_entity_poly.entity_id
_entity_poly.type
_entity_poly.pdbx_seq_one_letter_code
_entity_poly.pdbx_strand_id
1 'polypeptide(L)'
;LAKGIPLPLASVCNLRSLVYVENLADALIVCATHPSAAGQTYLVSDGEDISTPDLLRRLGTAMGHPARLFPCPPTLLKSAGRLFGKADQVERLLGSLRVDSGKIRRELNWTPPYTMQQGLQTVADWNRATHI
;
A
#
# COMPACT_ATOMS: atom_id res chain seq x y z
N LEU A 1 13.25 3.26 6.95
CA LEU A 1 12.80 3.22 8.36
C LEU A 1 13.93 2.78 9.29
N ALA A 2 14.60 1.65 9.01
CA ALA A 2 15.77 1.18 9.77
C ALA A 2 16.87 2.23 10.02
N LYS A 3 17.16 3.10 9.04
CA LYS A 3 18.17 4.17 9.17
C LYS A 3 17.76 5.35 10.09
N GLY A 4 16.51 5.40 10.57
CA GLY A 4 16.05 6.47 11.48
C GLY A 4 16.06 7.90 10.90
N ILE A 5 16.24 8.06 9.58
CA ILE A 5 16.25 9.36 8.91
C ILE A 5 14.81 9.90 8.83
N PRO A 6 14.55 11.15 9.27
CA PRO A 6 13.22 11.74 9.21
C PRO A 6 12.78 11.99 7.75
N LEU A 7 11.53 11.64 7.43
CA LEU A 7 10.96 11.76 6.09
C LEU A 7 9.99 12.95 6.00
N PRO A 8 10.02 13.74 4.91
CA PRO A 8 9.20 14.94 4.73
C PRO A 8 7.76 14.62 4.32
N LEU A 9 7.11 13.65 4.97
CA LEU A 9 5.83 13.10 4.50
C LEU A 9 4.67 13.37 5.45
N ALA A 10 4.87 14.02 6.60
CA ALA A 10 3.80 14.13 7.61
C ALA A 10 2.57 14.94 7.14
N SER A 11 2.74 15.82 6.15
CA SER A 11 1.65 16.65 5.60
C SER A 11 0.97 16.04 4.36
N VAL A 12 1.26 14.79 4.03
CA VAL A 12 0.65 14.10 2.89
C VAL A 12 -0.73 13.59 3.28
N CYS A 13 -1.76 14.13 2.63
CA CYS A 13 -3.16 13.76 2.84
C CYS A 13 -3.71 12.99 1.64
N ASN A 14 -3.17 11.79 1.39
CA ASN A 14 -3.64 10.89 0.34
C ASN A 14 -4.33 9.65 0.92
N LEU A 15 -5.04 8.92 0.06
CA LEU A 15 -5.60 7.62 0.39
C LEU A 15 -5.32 6.65 -0.74
N ARG A 16 -4.85 5.45 -0.39
CA ARG A 16 -4.50 4.41 -1.35
C ARG A 16 -5.11 3.08 -0.91
N SER A 17 -5.74 2.40 -1.86
CA SER A 17 -6.11 1.00 -1.72
C SER A 17 -4.88 0.15 -1.97
N LEU A 18 -4.54 -0.71 -1.02
CA LEU A 18 -3.42 -1.65 -1.14
C LEU A 18 -3.96 -3.08 -1.21
N VAL A 19 -3.14 -3.96 -1.75
CA VAL A 19 -3.38 -5.41 -1.75
C VAL A 19 -2.10 -6.11 -1.30
N TYR A 20 -2.21 -6.93 -0.27
CA TYR A 20 -1.13 -7.81 0.15
C TYR A 20 -0.89 -8.91 -0.90
N VAL A 21 0.36 -9.32 -1.11
CA VAL A 21 0.72 -10.24 -2.20
C VAL A 21 -0.01 -11.58 -2.11
N GLU A 22 -0.20 -12.13 -0.90
CA GLU A 22 -0.95 -13.38 -0.71
C GLU A 22 -2.45 -13.19 -0.92
N ASN A 23 -3.00 -12.02 -0.56
CA ASN A 23 -4.40 -11.70 -0.88
C ASN A 23 -4.60 -11.59 -2.39
N LEU A 24 -3.62 -11.03 -3.12
CA LEU A 24 -3.68 -10.97 -4.57
C LEU A 24 -3.57 -12.36 -5.19
N ALA A 25 -2.68 -13.22 -4.68
CA ALA A 25 -2.57 -14.61 -5.14
C ALA A 25 -3.88 -15.38 -4.93
N ASP A 26 -4.49 -15.23 -3.76
CA ASP A 26 -5.81 -15.81 -3.44
C ASP A 26 -6.90 -15.29 -4.41
N ALA A 27 -6.97 -13.98 -4.64
CA ALA A 27 -7.90 -13.38 -5.59
C ALA A 27 -7.71 -13.94 -7.02
N LEU A 28 -6.47 -14.15 -7.45
CA LEU A 28 -6.15 -14.75 -8.75
C LEU A 28 -6.60 -16.21 -8.84
N ILE A 29 -6.42 -17.00 -7.78
CA ILE A 29 -6.91 -18.38 -7.70
C ILE A 29 -8.44 -18.41 -7.80
N VAL A 30 -9.13 -17.51 -7.10
CA VAL A 30 -10.59 -17.39 -7.19
C VAL A 30 -11.01 -17.00 -8.62
N CYS A 31 -10.34 -16.04 -9.25
CA CYS A 31 -10.65 -15.66 -10.63
C CYS A 31 -10.38 -16.80 -11.63
N ALA A 32 -9.40 -17.65 -11.38
CA ALA A 32 -9.07 -18.78 -12.24
C ALA A 32 -10.05 -19.96 -12.11
N THR A 33 -10.75 -20.08 -10.98
CA THR A 33 -11.57 -21.25 -10.65
C THR A 33 -13.06 -20.96 -10.61
N HIS A 34 -13.46 -19.71 -10.34
CA HIS A 34 -14.87 -19.34 -10.19
C HIS A 34 -15.54 -19.15 -11.57
N PRO A 35 -16.65 -19.84 -11.87
CA PRO A 35 -17.27 -19.82 -13.20
C PRO A 35 -17.71 -18.42 -13.64
N SER A 36 -18.18 -17.59 -12.71
CA SER A 36 -18.60 -16.20 -12.99
C SER A 36 -17.46 -15.25 -13.34
N ALA A 37 -16.20 -15.63 -13.13
CA ALA A 37 -15.07 -14.75 -13.38
C ALA A 37 -14.69 -14.64 -14.87
N ALA A 38 -15.13 -15.59 -15.70
CA ALA A 38 -14.78 -15.63 -17.11
C ALA A 38 -15.25 -14.36 -17.85
N GLY A 39 -14.34 -13.72 -18.59
CA GLY A 39 -14.62 -12.50 -19.34
C GLY A 39 -14.80 -11.23 -18.48
N GLN A 40 -14.57 -11.32 -17.16
CA GLN A 40 -14.71 -10.19 -16.26
C GLN A 40 -13.37 -9.52 -15.96
N THR A 41 -13.43 -8.21 -15.71
CA THR A 41 -12.34 -7.45 -15.10
C THR A 41 -12.74 -7.08 -13.67
N TYR A 42 -11.84 -7.32 -12.73
CA TYR A 42 -12.02 -7.03 -11.31
C TYR A 42 -10.91 -6.11 -10.81
N LEU A 43 -11.29 -5.13 -9.99
CA LEU A 43 -10.35 -4.37 -9.18
C LEU A 43 -10.23 -5.03 -7.81
N VAL A 44 -9.01 -5.18 -7.31
CA VAL A 44 -8.71 -5.93 -6.10
C VAL A 44 -8.02 -5.04 -5.09
N SER A 45 -8.45 -5.11 -3.84
CA SER A 45 -7.87 -4.42 -2.70
C SER A 45 -8.23 -5.14 -1.40
N ASP A 46 -7.43 -4.94 -0.35
CA ASP A 46 -7.69 -5.48 0.98
C ASP A 46 -8.92 -4.83 1.67
N GLY A 47 -9.49 -3.77 1.07
CA GLY A 47 -10.69 -3.09 1.58
C GLY A 47 -10.42 -2.05 2.66
N GLU A 48 -9.16 -1.86 3.06
CA GLU A 48 -8.71 -0.74 3.89
C GLU A 48 -7.92 0.25 3.03
N ASP A 49 -8.42 1.49 2.95
CA ASP A 49 -7.68 2.59 2.35
C ASP A 49 -6.80 3.26 3.39
N ILE A 50 -5.54 3.51 3.04
CA ILE A 50 -4.54 4.06 3.98
C ILE A 50 -3.80 5.24 3.38
N SER A 51 -3.45 6.20 4.25
CA SER A 51 -2.59 7.32 3.89
C SER A 51 -1.12 6.92 3.88
N THR A 52 -0.28 7.61 3.10
CA THR A 52 1.16 7.38 3.10
C THR A 52 1.79 7.55 4.49
N PRO A 53 1.47 8.59 5.28
CA PRO A 53 1.98 8.71 6.65
C PRO A 53 1.58 7.55 7.55
N ASP A 54 0.32 7.11 7.50
CA ASP A 54 -0.17 6.04 8.38
C ASP A 54 0.40 4.68 7.99
N LEU A 55 0.55 4.41 6.69
CA LEU A 55 1.24 3.23 6.20
C LEU A 55 2.67 3.17 6.74
N LEU A 56 3.42 4.28 6.66
CA LEU A 56 4.79 4.33 7.17
C LEU A 56 4.85 4.14 8.68
N ARG A 57 3.91 4.72 9.44
CA ARG A 57 3.82 4.52 10.89
C ARG A 57 3.55 3.06 11.24
N ARG A 58 2.55 2.43 10.63
CA ARG A 58 2.20 1.02 10.87
C ARG A 58 3.34 0.07 10.48
N LEU A 59 3.99 0.31 9.34
CA LEU A 59 5.17 -0.44 8.92
C LEU A 59 6.33 -0.24 9.91
N GLY A 60 6.59 0.99 10.34
CA GLY A 60 7.61 1.29 11.35
C GLY A 60 7.38 0.55 12.67
N THR A 61 6.12 0.49 13.13
CA THR A 61 5.73 -0.30 14.30
C THR A 61 6.01 -1.79 14.09
N ALA A 62 5.58 -2.39 12.95
CA ALA A 62 5.81 -3.80 12.65
C ALA A 62 7.31 -4.16 12.53
N MET A 63 8.13 -3.21 12.08
CA MET A 63 9.58 -3.35 11.97
C MET A 63 10.33 -3.10 13.29
N GLY A 64 9.67 -2.61 14.35
CA GLY A 64 10.34 -2.15 15.58
C GLY A 64 11.16 -0.86 15.40
N HIS A 65 10.96 -0.13 14.31
CA HIS A 65 11.67 1.10 13.96
C HIS A 65 10.65 2.21 13.60
N PRO A 66 10.17 2.97 14.60
CA PRO A 66 9.12 3.97 14.39
C PRO A 66 9.44 4.96 13.26
N ALA A 67 8.45 5.24 12.41
CA ALA A 67 8.61 6.20 11.33
C ALA A 67 8.73 7.62 11.86
N ARG A 68 9.87 8.26 11.61
CA ARG A 68 10.09 9.68 11.91
C ARG A 68 9.63 10.50 10.72
N LEU A 69 8.53 11.23 10.88
CA LEU A 69 7.93 12.05 9.82
C LEU A 69 7.91 13.52 10.27
N PHE A 70 8.21 14.44 9.37
CA PHE A 70 8.08 15.87 9.61
C PHE A 70 7.19 16.54 8.56
N PRO A 71 6.53 17.66 8.90
CA PRO A 71 5.63 18.34 7.98
C PRO A 71 6.40 19.02 6.84
N CYS A 72 5.94 18.82 5.62
CA CYS A 72 6.47 19.46 4.41
C CYS A 72 5.35 19.57 3.38
N PRO A 73 5.07 20.78 2.83
CA PRO A 73 4.05 20.96 1.81
C PRO A 73 4.25 20.01 0.61
N PRO A 74 3.22 19.26 0.18
CA PRO A 74 3.32 18.36 -0.98
C PRO A 74 3.77 19.05 -2.26
N THR A 75 3.47 20.34 -2.43
CA THR A 75 3.90 21.16 -3.57
C THR A 75 5.43 21.28 -3.65
N LEU A 76 6.11 21.47 -2.53
CA LEU A 76 7.59 21.52 -2.49
C LEU A 76 8.20 20.19 -2.89
N LEU A 77 7.63 19.07 -2.41
CA LEU A 77 8.07 17.74 -2.79
C LEU A 77 7.90 17.50 -4.29
N LYS A 78 6.76 17.89 -4.87
CA LYS A 78 6.50 17.78 -6.32
C LYS A 78 7.50 18.61 -7.13
N SER A 79 7.77 19.86 -6.71
CA SER A 79 8.75 20.71 -7.38
C SER A 79 10.17 20.15 -7.30
N ALA A 80 10.59 19.65 -6.13
CA ALA A 80 11.87 18.97 -5.97
C ALA A 80 11.95 17.71 -6.87
N GLY A 81 10.86 16.92 -6.92
CA GLY A 81 10.74 15.77 -7.80
C GLY A 81 10.97 16.15 -9.27
N ARG A 82 10.37 17.24 -9.75
CA ARG A 82 10.59 17.74 -11.13
C ARG A 82 12.04 18.16 -11.37
N LEU A 83 12.62 18.90 -10.42
CA LEU A 83 14.01 19.40 -10.53
C LEU A 83 15.03 18.25 -10.63
N PHE A 84 14.80 17.17 -9.88
CA PHE A 84 15.70 16.00 -9.86
C PHE A 84 15.30 14.88 -10.84
N GLY A 85 14.36 15.12 -11.77
CA GLY A 85 13.92 14.12 -12.74
C GLY A 85 13.15 12.93 -12.16
N LYS A 86 12.54 13.10 -10.97
CA LYS A 86 11.75 12.10 -10.22
C LYS A 86 10.28 12.46 -10.09
N ALA A 87 9.75 13.25 -11.02
CA ALA A 87 8.38 13.76 -10.98
C ALA A 87 7.34 12.62 -10.81
N ASP A 88 7.44 11.57 -11.61
CA ASP A 88 6.48 10.45 -11.60
C ASP A 88 6.50 9.67 -10.28
N GLN A 89 7.68 9.48 -9.70
CA GLN A 89 7.83 8.78 -8.41
C GLN A 89 7.16 9.58 -7.29
N VAL A 90 7.37 10.90 -7.29
CA VAL A 90 6.76 11.80 -6.30
C VAL A 90 5.26 11.89 -6.52
N GLU A 91 4.78 12.00 -7.76
CA GLU A 91 3.34 12.05 -8.04
C GLU A 91 2.65 10.76 -7.59
N ARG A 92 3.23 9.60 -7.87
CA ARG A 92 2.72 8.29 -7.40
C ARG A 92 2.71 8.16 -5.87
N LEU A 93 3.72 8.71 -5.20
CA LEU A 93 3.84 8.66 -3.74
C LEU A 93 2.81 9.55 -3.05
N LEU A 94 2.59 10.76 -3.59
CA LEU A 94 1.74 11.78 -2.99
C LEU A 94 0.28 11.70 -3.47
N GLY A 95 0.01 11.03 -4.58
CA GLY A 95 -1.31 10.88 -5.15
C GLY A 95 -2.18 9.89 -4.38
N SER A 96 -3.50 10.04 -4.55
CA SER A 96 -4.50 9.06 -4.12
C SER A 96 -4.81 8.10 -5.25
N LEU A 97 -4.97 6.82 -4.92
CA LEU A 97 -5.43 5.79 -5.85
C LEU A 97 -6.32 4.83 -5.08
N ARG A 98 -7.62 5.01 -5.20
CA ARG A 98 -8.62 4.18 -4.54
C ARG A 98 -9.34 3.36 -5.59
N VAL A 99 -9.60 2.09 -5.29
CA VAL A 99 -10.34 1.19 -6.17
C VAL A 99 -11.55 0.63 -5.45
N ASP A 100 -12.64 0.42 -6.19
CA ASP A 100 -13.80 -0.28 -5.67
C ASP A 100 -13.64 -1.80 -5.90
N SER A 101 -13.35 -2.54 -4.83
CA SER A 101 -13.31 -4.01 -4.84
C SER A 101 -14.69 -4.65 -4.61
N GLY A 102 -15.77 -3.87 -4.65
CA GLY A 102 -17.14 -4.35 -4.46
C GLY A 102 -17.58 -5.36 -5.52
N LYS A 103 -17.09 -5.24 -6.77
CA LYS A 103 -17.45 -6.18 -7.84
C LYS A 103 -16.99 -7.61 -7.55
N ILE A 104 -15.71 -7.80 -7.21
CA ILE A 104 -15.15 -9.13 -6.92
C ILE A 104 -15.78 -9.74 -5.66
N ARG A 105 -16.08 -8.90 -4.65
CA ARG A 105 -16.77 -9.30 -3.43
C ARG A 105 -18.20 -9.79 -3.70
N ARG A 106 -18.94 -9.11 -4.57
CA ARG A 106 -20.34 -9.47 -4.89
C ARG A 106 -20.44 -10.66 -5.84
N GLU A 107 -19.60 -10.73 -6.86
CA GLU A 107 -19.73 -11.74 -7.92
C GLU A 107 -19.00 -13.05 -7.60
N LEU A 108 -17.87 -12.97 -6.88
CA LEU A 108 -17.04 -14.14 -6.58
C LEU A 108 -17.05 -14.50 -5.09
N ASN A 109 -17.82 -13.78 -4.25
CA ASN A 109 -17.80 -13.90 -2.79
C ASN A 109 -16.39 -13.81 -2.18
N TRP A 110 -15.47 -13.14 -2.87
CA TRP A 110 -14.09 -13.04 -2.43
C TRP A 110 -13.94 -11.98 -1.34
N THR A 111 -13.27 -12.34 -0.25
CA THR A 111 -12.78 -11.41 0.76
C THR A 111 -11.31 -11.67 1.03
N PRO A 112 -10.49 -10.63 1.29
CA PRO A 112 -9.06 -10.82 1.52
C PRO A 112 -8.83 -11.70 2.76
N PRO A 113 -8.09 -12.81 2.64
CA PRO A 113 -7.86 -13.73 3.77
C PRO A 113 -6.96 -13.15 4.85
N TYR A 114 -6.08 -12.20 4.50
CA TYR A 114 -5.17 -11.54 5.43
C TYR A 114 -5.53 -10.07 5.61
N THR A 115 -5.40 -9.59 6.85
CA THR A 115 -5.52 -8.17 7.18
C THR A 115 -4.26 -7.39 6.78
N MET A 116 -4.38 -6.07 6.62
CA MET A 116 -3.23 -5.20 6.37
C MET A 116 -2.15 -5.35 7.46
N GLN A 117 -2.56 -5.47 8.73
CA GLN A 117 -1.61 -5.64 9.83
C GLN A 117 -0.80 -6.94 9.70
N GLN A 118 -1.45 -8.05 9.34
CA GLN A 118 -0.74 -9.32 9.08
C GLN A 118 0.24 -9.18 7.92
N GLY A 119 -0.20 -8.58 6.79
CA GLY A 119 0.67 -8.36 5.64
C GLY A 119 1.89 -7.48 5.97
N LEU A 120 1.69 -6.40 6.73
CA LEU A 120 2.79 -5.53 7.19
C LEU A 120 3.75 -6.27 8.13
N GLN A 121 3.23 -7.14 9.00
CA GLN A 121 4.07 -7.95 9.88
C GLN A 121 4.93 -8.93 9.08
N THR A 122 4.33 -9.64 8.11
CA THR A 122 5.07 -10.56 7.25
C THR A 122 6.18 -9.85 6.47
N VAL A 123 5.90 -8.66 5.93
CA VAL A 123 6.93 -7.84 5.25
C VAL A 123 8.04 -7.42 6.21
N ALA A 124 7.70 -7.04 7.45
CA ALA A 124 8.69 -6.68 8.45
C ALA A 124 9.57 -7.86 8.86
N ASP A 125 8.99 -9.05 9.01
CA ASP A 125 9.68 -10.29 9.34
C ASP A 125 10.66 -10.67 8.21
N TRP A 126 10.19 -10.61 6.96
CA TRP A 126 11.02 -10.83 5.77
C TRP A 126 12.19 -9.85 5.67
N ASN A 127 11.95 -8.56 5.97
CA ASN A 127 13.00 -7.54 5.97
C ASN A 127 14.09 -7.83 7.02
N ARG A 128 13.70 -8.32 8.21
CA ARG A 128 14.67 -8.74 9.23
C ARG A 128 15.48 -9.95 8.77
N ALA A 129 14.84 -10.97 8.19
CA ALA A 129 15.53 -12.17 7.74
C ALA A 129 16.52 -11.93 6.57
N THR A 130 16.27 -10.93 5.73
CA THR A 130 17.08 -10.64 4.52
C THR A 130 18.24 -9.67 4.78
N HIS A 131 18.22 -8.93 5.89
CA HIS A 131 19.23 -7.93 6.23
C HIS A 131 19.94 -8.22 7.57
N ILE A 132 19.92 -9.48 8.01
CA ILE A 132 20.89 -10.06 8.96
C ILE A 132 22.04 -10.66 8.15
#